data_AF-A0AAT9WIZ4-F1
#
_entry.id   AF-A0AAT9WIZ4-F1
#
_cell.length_a   1.000
_cell.length_b   1.000
_cell.length_c   1.000
_cell.angle_alpha   90.00
_cell.angle_beta   90.00
_cell.angle_gamma   90.00
#
_symmetry.space_group_name_H-M   'P 1'
#
loop_
_entity.id
_entity.type
_entity.pdbx_description
1 polymer ?
#
loop_
_entity_poly.entity_id
_entity_poly.type
_entity_poly.pdbx_seq_one_letter_code
_entity_poly.pdbx_strand_id
1 'polypeptide(L)'
;MTDATPGIRAYCIDPHDLVVAKLAAARDKDRIFIRELLVRKLVDPIVVQLRIAMTKVSKKRKSNMTDLLTRLIRDCRHLTNSDK
;
A
#
# COMPACT_ATOMS: atom_id res chain seq x y z
N MET A 1 32.99 13.70 -8.60
CA MET A 1 33.37 13.11 -7.30
C MET A 1 32.11 12.48 -6.74
N THR A 2 32.10 11.15 -6.61
CA THR A 2 30.90 10.38 -6.30
C THR A 2 30.83 10.19 -4.79
N ASP A 3 30.01 10.99 -4.10
CA ASP A 3 29.73 10.86 -2.66
C ASP A 3 28.83 9.64 -2.41
N ALA A 4 29.37 8.43 -2.59
CA ALA A 4 28.74 7.22 -2.09
C ALA A 4 29.09 7.09 -0.61
N THR A 5 28.17 7.42 0.28
CA THR A 5 28.33 7.29 1.74
C THR A 5 28.71 5.84 2.10
N PRO A 6 29.96 5.55 2.52
CA PRO A 6 30.38 4.18 2.77
C PRO A 6 29.71 3.68 4.06
N GLY A 7 28.95 2.58 3.98
CA GLY A 7 28.47 1.84 5.15
C GLY A 7 26.98 1.92 5.49
N ILE A 8 26.16 2.65 4.73
CA ILE A 8 24.71 2.65 4.95
C ILE A 8 24.07 1.45 4.23
N ARG A 9 23.56 0.49 5.00
CA ARG A 9 22.69 -0.59 4.48
C ARG A 9 21.24 -0.15 4.58
N ALA A 10 20.59 0.07 3.45
CA ALA A 10 19.14 0.22 3.38
C ALA A 10 18.50 -1.16 3.17
N TYR A 11 17.60 -1.56 4.07
CA TYR A 11 16.78 -2.75 3.85
C TYR A 11 15.60 -2.36 2.96
N CYS A 12 15.51 -2.97 1.78
CA CYS A 12 14.34 -2.80 0.91
C CYS A 12 13.13 -3.43 1.57
N ILE A 13 12.07 -2.64 1.75
CA ILE A 13 10.78 -3.15 2.22
C ILE A 13 10.00 -3.70 1.02
N ASP A 14 9.29 -4.81 1.21
CA ASP A 14 8.37 -5.31 0.19
C ASP A 14 7.25 -4.28 -0.05
N PRO A 15 6.92 -3.92 -1.30
CA PRO A 15 5.87 -2.95 -1.61
C PRO A 15 4.50 -3.26 -0.98
N HIS A 16 4.14 -4.55 -0.83
CA HIS A 16 2.90 -4.94 -0.20
C HIS A 16 2.93 -4.71 1.31
N ASP A 17 4.06 -5.00 1.98
CA ASP A 17 4.23 -4.68 3.41
C ASP A 17 4.21 -3.17 3.64
N LEU A 18 4.78 -2.40 2.71
CA LEU A 18 4.70 -0.95 2.75
C LEU A 18 3.24 -0.48 2.67
N VAL A 19 2.44 -1.01 1.75
CA VAL A 19 1.01 -0.69 1.66
C VAL A 19 0.27 -1.05 2.94
N VAL A 20 0.54 -2.22 3.53
CA VAL A 20 -0.06 -2.62 4.81
C VAL A 20 0.29 -1.63 5.92
N ALA A 21 1.56 -1.21 6.01
CA ALA A 21 1.99 -0.21 6.99
C ALA A 21 1.29 1.15 6.76
N LYS A 22 1.08 1.56 5.51
CA LYS A 22 0.36 2.78 5.16
C LYS A 22 -1.14 2.70 5.49
N LEU A 23 -1.79 1.58 5.21
CA LEU A 23 -3.18 1.32 5.60
C LEU A 23 -3.33 1.35 7.13
N ALA A 24 -2.36 0.79 7.86
CA ALA A 24 -2.36 0.83 9.32
C ALA A 24 -2.16 2.24 9.88
N ALA A 25 -1.35 3.07 9.22
CA ALA A 25 -1.10 4.47 9.61
C ALA A 25 -2.31 5.38 9.32
N ALA A 26 -3.13 5.05 8.32
CA ALA A 26 -4.40 5.70 8.01
C ALA A 26 -4.32 7.23 7.84
N ARG A 27 -3.23 7.75 7.26
CA ARG A 27 -3.10 9.19 6.95
C ARG A 27 -3.68 9.51 5.58
N ASP A 28 -4.27 10.68 5.41
CA ASP A 28 -4.94 11.04 4.16
C ASP A 28 -4.00 11.05 2.94
N LYS A 29 -2.75 11.49 3.13
CA LYS A 29 -1.74 11.51 2.05
C LYS A 29 -1.34 10.11 1.59
N ASP A 30 -1.44 9.10 2.47
CA ASP A 30 -1.08 7.72 2.13
C ASP A 30 -2.06 7.12 1.11
N ARG A 31 -3.29 7.66 0.98
CA ARG A 31 -4.29 7.18 0.01
C ARG A 31 -3.84 7.35 -1.44
N ILE A 32 -3.28 8.52 -1.77
CA ILE A 32 -2.77 8.80 -3.12
C ILE A 32 -1.63 7.83 -3.43
N PHE A 33 -0.72 7.64 -2.49
CA PHE A 33 0.41 6.72 -2.64
C PHE A 33 -0.05 5.28 -2.91
N ILE A 34 -0.94 4.73 -2.09
CA ILE A 34 -1.47 3.37 -2.25
C ILE A 34 -2.23 3.23 -3.57
N ARG A 35 -3.02 4.24 -3.96
CA ARG A 35 -3.76 4.25 -5.23
C ARG A 35 -2.81 4.13 -6.42
N GLU A 36 -1.73 4.89 -6.46
CA GLU A 36 -0.75 4.84 -7.54
C GLU A 36 -0.06 3.47 -7.66
N LEU A 37 0.27 2.84 -6.52
CA LEU A 37 0.82 1.48 -6.50
C LEU A 37 -0.16 0.45 -7.10
N LEU A 38 -1.45 0.57 -6.77
CA LEU A 38 -2.51 -0.29 -7.30
C LEU A 38 -2.73 -0.09 -8.81
N VAL A 39 -2.85 1.16 -9.25
CA VAL A 39 -3.05 1.51 -10.68
C VAL A 39 -1.89 1.01 -11.53
N ARG A 40 -0.64 1.19 -11.06
CA ARG A 40 0.57 0.75 -11.75
C ARG A 40 0.84 -0.75 -11.60
N LYS A 41 -0.04 -1.49 -10.92
CA LYS A 41 0.09 -2.93 -10.66
C LYS A 41 1.41 -3.33 -9.97
N LEU A 42 1.95 -2.42 -9.14
CA LEU A 42 3.17 -2.67 -8.34
C LEU A 42 2.88 -3.50 -7.08
N VAL A 43 1.60 -3.62 -6.72
CA VAL A 43 1.12 -4.44 -5.62
C VAL A 43 -0.14 -5.19 -6.04
N ASP A 44 -0.28 -6.43 -5.59
CA ASP A 44 -1.50 -7.21 -5.75
C ASP A 44 -2.42 -6.99 -4.53
N PRO A 45 -3.66 -6.49 -4.72
CA PRO A 45 -4.59 -6.30 -3.62
C PRO A 45 -4.96 -7.57 -2.86
N ILE A 46 -4.87 -8.76 -3.48
CA ILE A 46 -5.07 -10.05 -2.80
C ILE A 46 -3.93 -10.32 -1.82
N VAL A 47 -2.68 -10.10 -2.24
CA VAL A 47 -1.50 -10.25 -1.38
C VAL A 47 -1.55 -9.25 -0.22
N VAL A 48 -1.97 -8.01 -0.46
CA VAL A 48 -2.14 -7.01 0.60
C VAL A 48 -3.20 -7.48 1.62
N GLN A 49 -4.34 -8.02 1.18
CA GLN A 49 -5.36 -8.55 2.10
C GLN A 49 -4.84 -9.69 2.98
N LEU A 50 -4.07 -10.62 2.40
CA LEU A 50 -3.43 -11.70 3.16
C LEU A 50 -2.49 -11.14 4.24
N ARG A 51 -1.68 -10.14 3.90
CA ARG A 51 -0.75 -9.51 4.84
C ARG A 51 -1.46 -8.69 5.93
N ILE A 52 -2.58 -8.04 5.63
CA ILE A 52 -3.45 -7.41 6.66
C ILE A 52 -3.91 -8.47 7.68
N ALA A 53 -4.32 -9.65 7.21
CA ALA A 53 -4.76 -10.73 8.10
C ALA A 53 -3.64 -11.20 9.04
N MET A 54 -2.39 -11.21 8.59
CA MET A 54 -1.21 -11.60 9.39
C MET A 54 -0.67 -10.50 10.31
N THR A 55 -1.08 -9.25 10.11
CA THR A 55 -0.56 -8.10 10.87
C THR A 55 -1.04 -8.12 12.33
N LYS A 56 -0.15 -7.83 13.28
CA LYS A 56 -0.45 -7.79 14.73
C LYS A 56 -1.15 -6.49 15.15
N VAL A 57 -2.41 -6.33 14.75
CA VAL A 57 -3.30 -5.22 15.15
C VAL A 57 -4.68 -5.75 15.56
N SER A 58 -5.48 -4.93 16.25
CA SER A 58 -6.82 -5.31 16.68
C SER A 58 -7.73 -5.67 15.50
N LYS A 59 -8.73 -6.54 15.73
CA LYS A 59 -9.71 -6.93 14.70
C LYS A 59 -10.39 -5.72 14.06
N LYS A 60 -10.74 -4.71 14.87
CA LYS A 60 -11.31 -3.43 14.39
C LYS A 60 -10.36 -2.70 13.44
N ARG A 61 -9.05 -2.65 13.76
CA ARG A 61 -8.05 -2.05 12.85
C ARG A 61 -7.93 -2.84 11.54
N LYS A 62 -7.91 -4.18 11.59
CA LYS A 62 -7.91 -5.01 10.37
C LYS A 62 -9.12 -4.70 9.49
N SER A 63 -10.32 -4.63 10.07
CA SER A 63 -11.55 -4.28 9.35
C SER A 63 -11.41 -2.92 8.65
N ASN A 64 -11.01 -1.88 9.39
CA ASN A 64 -10.83 -0.54 8.82
C ASN A 64 -9.80 -0.52 7.66
N MET A 65 -8.71 -1.28 7.80
CA MET A 65 -7.69 -1.40 6.75
C MET A 65 -8.24 -2.08 5.50
N THR A 66 -8.98 -3.18 5.66
CA THR A 66 -9.63 -3.90 4.56
C THR A 66 -10.71 -3.04 3.88
N ASP A 67 -11.51 -2.31 4.65
CA ASP A 67 -12.53 -1.39 4.13
C ASP A 67 -11.91 -0.27 3.30
N LEU A 68 -10.81 0.32 3.80
CA LEU A 68 -10.07 1.35 3.08
C LEU A 68 -9.46 0.79 1.79
N LEU A 69 -8.82 -0.37 1.85
CA LEU A 69 -8.26 -1.02 0.67
C LEU A 69 -9.35 -1.31 -0.37
N THR A 70 -10.51 -1.81 0.06
CA THR A 70 -11.65 -2.08 -0.83
C THR A 70 -12.15 -0.81 -1.51
N ARG A 71 -12.23 0.32 -0.78
CA ARG A 71 -12.60 1.63 -1.35
C ARG A 71 -11.58 2.07 -2.40
N LEU A 72 -10.28 2.00 -2.09
CA LEU A 72 -9.22 2.39 -3.03
C LEU A 72 -9.22 1.53 -4.30
N ILE A 73 -9.47 0.22 -4.19
CA ILE A 73 -9.60 -0.66 -5.36
C ILE A 73 -10.77 -0.24 -6.25
N ARG A 74 -11.92 0.11 -5.64
CA ARG A 74 -13.09 0.60 -6.38
C ARG A 74 -12.78 1.91 -7.09
N ASP A 75 -12.16 2.86 -6.40
CA ASP A 75 -11.77 4.16 -6.97
C ASP A 75 -10.83 4.00 -8.17
N CYS A 76 -9.89 3.05 -8.11
CA CYS A 76 -8.96 2.75 -9.22
C CYS A 76 -9.67 2.23 -10.48
N ARG A 77 -10.74 1.43 -10.34
CA ARG A 77 -11.49 0.87 -11.50
C ARG A 77 -12.18 1.95 -12.33
N HIS A 78 -12.47 3.10 -11.74
CA HIS A 78 -13.08 4.23 -12.47
C HIS A 78 -12.05 5.01 -13.30
N LEU A 79 -10.79 5.03 -12.89
CA LEU A 79 -9.72 5.74 -13.59
C LEU A 79 -9.23 5.00 -14.84
N THR A 80 -9.24 3.66 -14.83
CA THR A 80 -8.82 2.84 -15.99
C THR A 80 -9.78 2.90 -17.19
N ASN A 81 -10.97 3.50 -17.02
CA ASN A 81 -11.98 3.62 -18.09
C ASN A 81 -12.01 5.02 -18.74
N SER A 82 -11.16 5.96 -18.32
CA SER A 82 -11.18 7.35 -18.82
C SER A 82 -10.04 7.69 -19.78
N ASP A 83 -9.13 6.75 -20.07
CA ASP A 83 -8.00 6.91 -21.01
C ASP A 83 -8.25 6.17 -22.34
N LYS A 84 -9.48 6.21 -22.86
CA LYS A 84 -9.80 5.76 -24.23
C LYS A 84 -10.55 6.83 -25.01
#